data_AF-A0A1K1VKK7-F1
#
_entry.id   AF-A0A1K1VKK7-F1
#
_cell.length_a   1.000
_cell.length_b   1.000
_cell.length_c   1.000
_cell.angle_alpha   90.00
_cell.angle_beta   90.00
_cell.angle_gamma   90.00
#
_symmetry.space_group_name_H-M   'P 1'
#
loop_
_entity.id
_entity.type
_entity.pdbx_description
1 polymer ?
#
loop_
_entity_poly.entity_id
_entity_poly.type
_entity_poly.pdbx_seq_one_letter_code
_entity_poly.pdbx_strand_id
1 'polypeptide(L)'
;MDYGKSIFEKKKQIAAAKKNQKQIQVKEIKFRPGTEEGDYQVKLRNLVRFLSDGDRAKVSLRFRGREMAHQELGMELLKRVEQDLLEYGSVEQHPKMEGRQLIMVIAPKKKK
;
A
#
# COMPACT_ATOMS: atom_id res chain seq x y z
N MET A 1 -36.06 27.99 -21.39
CA MET A 1 -34.70 27.54 -21.02
C MET A 1 -34.76 27.06 -19.57
N ASP A 2 -35.02 25.78 -19.38
CA ASP A 2 -35.24 25.18 -18.06
C ASP A 2 -33.94 24.99 -17.30
N TYR A 3 -33.53 26.04 -16.59
CA TYR A 3 -32.35 26.04 -15.72
C TYR A 3 -32.38 24.85 -14.74
N GLY A 4 -33.56 24.46 -14.25
CA GLY A 4 -33.74 23.31 -13.36
C GLY A 4 -33.38 21.96 -14.01
N LYS A 5 -33.67 21.78 -15.31
CA LYS A 5 -33.39 20.54 -16.04
C LYS A 5 -31.88 20.35 -16.25
N SER A 6 -31.16 21.42 -16.60
CA SER A 6 -29.70 21.41 -16.74
C SER A 6 -28.96 21.15 -15.42
N ILE A 7 -29.47 21.64 -14.30
CA ILE A 7 -28.89 21.36 -12.97
C ILE A 7 -29.06 19.89 -12.59
N PHE A 8 -30.21 19.30 -12.90
CA PHE A 8 -30.46 17.87 -12.67
C PHE A 8 -29.52 16.99 -13.51
N GLU A 9 -29.35 17.30 -14.80
CA GLU A 9 -28.44 16.57 -15.68
C GLU A 9 -26.97 16.71 -15.25
N LYS A 10 -26.52 17.90 -14.85
CA LYS A 10 -25.19 18.09 -14.28
C LYS A 10 -24.98 17.27 -12.99
N LYS A 11 -25.95 17.26 -12.08
CA LYS A 11 -25.87 16.44 -10.85
C LYS A 11 -25.80 14.95 -11.17
N LYS A 12 -26.58 14.48 -12.15
CA LYS A 12 -26.57 13.08 -12.60
C LYS A 12 -25.23 12.70 -13.24
N GLN A 13 -24.65 13.58 -14.06
CA GLN A 13 -23.32 13.37 -14.64
C GLN A 13 -22.22 13.34 -13.55
N ILE A 14 -22.24 14.27 -12.58
CA ILE A 14 -21.27 14.29 -11.49
C ILE A 14 -21.39 13.02 -10.63
N ALA A 15 -22.60 12.55 -10.35
CA ALA A 15 -22.82 11.31 -9.61
C ALA A 15 -22.30 10.08 -10.37
N ALA A 16 -22.55 10.01 -11.68
CA ALA A 16 -22.02 8.94 -12.53
C ALA A 16 -20.48 8.98 -12.60
N ALA A 17 -19.89 10.17 -12.74
CA ALA A 17 -18.44 10.35 -12.74
C ALA A 17 -17.80 9.94 -11.40
N LYS A 18 -18.41 10.31 -10.26
CA LYS A 18 -17.95 9.89 -8.93
C LYS A 18 -18.04 8.37 -8.73
N LYS A 19 -19.07 7.71 -9.26
CA LYS A 19 -19.22 6.25 -9.17
C LYS A 19 -18.19 5.50 -10.01
N ASN A 20 -17.82 6.04 -11.16
CA ASN A 20 -16.83 5.44 -12.06
C ASN A 20 -15.38 5.73 -11.66
N GLN A 21 -15.15 6.62 -10.70
CA GLN A 21 -13.80 6.91 -10.21
C GLN A 21 -13.29 5.73 -9.39
N LYS A 22 -12.19 5.12 -9.84
CA LYS A 22 -11.49 4.07 -9.09
C LYS A 22 -10.91 4.67 -7.80
N GLN A 23 -11.42 4.24 -6.64
CA GLN A 23 -10.86 4.62 -5.35
C GLN A 23 -9.61 3.79 -5.07
N ILE A 24 -8.46 4.46 -5.02
CA ILE A 24 -7.19 3.86 -4.61
C ILE A 24 -7.23 3.73 -3.09
N GLN A 25 -7.27 2.49 -2.59
CA GLN A 25 -7.23 2.22 -1.16
C GLN A 25 -5.79 2.00 -0.70
N VAL A 26 -5.55 2.20 0.60
CA VAL A 26 -4.28 1.84 1.24
C VAL A 26 -4.51 0.52 1.97
N LYS A 27 -3.92 -0.55 1.46
CA LYS A 27 -3.97 -1.89 2.06
C LYS A 27 -2.75 -2.08 2.95
N GLU A 28 -2.97 -2.38 4.23
CA GLU A 28 -1.89 -2.59 5.18
C GLU A 28 -1.57 -4.08 5.36
N ILE A 29 -0.28 -4.43 5.29
CA ILE A 29 0.24 -5.76 5.64
C ILE A 29 1.22 -5.63 6.80
N LYS A 30 1.01 -6.47 7.82
CA LYS A 30 1.79 -6.48 9.06
C LYS A 30 2.83 -7.60 9.04
N PHE A 31 4.09 -7.23 9.26
CA PHE A 31 5.21 -8.15 9.44
C PHE A 31 5.61 -8.22 10.91
N ARG A 32 6.24 -9.34 11.27
CA ARG A 32 6.84 -9.55 12.59
C ARG A 32 8.33 -9.80 12.44
N PRO A 33 9.18 -9.28 13.35
CA PRO A 33 10.56 -9.72 13.44
C PRO A 33 10.56 -11.23 13.78
N GLY A 34 11.17 -12.06 12.93
CA GLY A 34 11.05 -13.53 13.00
C GLY A 34 10.03 -14.15 12.03
N THR A 35 9.69 -13.44 10.93
CA THR A 35 8.87 -14.01 9.86
C THR A 35 9.61 -15.16 9.18
N GLU A 36 9.02 -16.36 9.14
CA GLU A 36 9.53 -17.50 8.37
C GLU A 36 9.35 -17.29 6.85
N GLU A 37 10.18 -17.93 6.02
CA GLU A 37 10.14 -17.76 4.57
C GLU A 37 8.76 -18.07 3.94
N GLY A 38 8.03 -19.05 4.48
CA GLY A 38 6.68 -19.37 4.01
C GLY A 38 5.68 -18.23 4.24
N ASP A 39 5.68 -17.62 5.42
CA ASP A 39 4.81 -16.48 5.74
C ASP A 39 5.21 -15.24 4.93
N TYR A 40 6.52 -15.06 4.71
CA TYR A 40 7.04 -14.00 3.84
C TYR A 40 6.49 -14.11 2.42
N GLN A 41 6.55 -15.29 1.80
CA GLN A 41 6.12 -15.48 0.43
C GLN A 41 4.60 -15.28 0.25
N VAL A 42 3.80 -15.70 1.24
CA VAL A 42 2.35 -15.45 1.24
C VAL A 42 2.06 -13.94 1.30
N LYS A 43 2.75 -13.20 2.17
CA LYS A 43 2.59 -11.74 2.27
C LYS A 43 3.06 -11.01 1.02
N LEU A 44 4.16 -11.47 0.41
CA LEU A 44 4.67 -10.93 -0.84
C LEU A 44 3.65 -11.10 -1.97
N ARG A 45 3.04 -12.29 -2.10
CA ARG A 45 1.97 -12.53 -3.08
C ARG A 45 0.77 -11.60 -2.88
N ASN A 46 0.41 -11.33 -1.62
CA ASN A 46 -0.67 -10.37 -1.32
C ASN A 46 -0.28 -8.92 -1.67
N LEU A 47 0.96 -8.51 -1.41
CA LEU A 47 1.48 -7.19 -1.80
C LEU A 47 1.45 -7.02 -3.32
N VAL A 48 1.94 -8.00 -4.07
CA VAL A 48 1.89 -8.01 -5.54
C VAL A 48 0.45 -7.89 -6.05
N ARG A 49 -0.48 -8.61 -5.41
CA ARG A 49 -1.91 -8.53 -5.76
C ARG A 49 -2.47 -7.12 -5.54
N PHE A 50 -2.17 -6.48 -4.42
CA PHE A 50 -2.63 -5.12 -4.12
C PHE A 50 -2.07 -4.09 -5.11
N LEU A 51 -0.77 -4.18 -5.40
CA LEU A 51 -0.13 -3.29 -6.37
C LEU A 51 -0.67 -3.51 -7.79
N SER A 52 -0.94 -4.77 -8.16
CA SER A 52 -1.55 -5.11 -9.47
C SER A 52 -2.98 -4.61 -9.59
N ASP A 53 -3.73 -4.57 -8.48
CA ASP A 53 -5.08 -3.99 -8.44
C ASP A 53 -5.04 -2.45 -8.50
N GLY A 54 -3.87 -1.83 -8.33
CA GLY A 54 -3.72 -0.37 -8.32
C GLY A 54 -4.03 0.26 -6.97
N ASP A 55 -4.04 -0.54 -5.89
CA ASP A 55 -4.05 -0.05 -4.51
C ASP A 55 -2.63 0.26 -4.03
N ARG A 56 -2.54 1.16 -3.04
CA ARG A 56 -1.29 1.41 -2.32
C ARG A 56 -1.08 0.36 -1.25
N ALA A 57 0.13 -0.16 -1.15
CA ALA A 57 0.48 -1.16 -0.16
C ALA A 57 1.30 -0.52 0.97
N LYS A 58 0.76 -0.56 2.19
CA LYS A 58 1.47 -0.12 3.41
C LYS A 58 2.03 -1.34 4.12
N VAL A 59 3.35 -1.43 4.20
CA VAL A 59 4.05 -2.47 4.94
C VAL A 59 4.37 -1.93 6.31
N SER A 60 3.89 -2.58 7.37
CA SER A 60 4.21 -2.21 8.75
C SER A 60 4.85 -3.37 9.50
N LEU A 61 5.97 -3.12 10.16
CA LEU A 61 6.65 -4.08 11.02
C LEU A 61 6.59 -3.57 12.45
N ARG A 62 6.02 -4.36 13.35
CA ARG A 62 5.86 -3.97 14.76
C ARG A 62 6.92 -4.65 15.61
N PHE A 63 7.67 -3.88 16.38
CA PHE A 63 8.61 -4.38 17.38
C PHE A 63 7.93 -4.51 18.75
N ARG A 64 8.14 -5.63 19.47
CA ARG A 64 7.93 -5.67 20.92
C ARG A 64 9.21 -5.21 21.61
N GLY A 65 9.12 -4.62 22.81
CA GLY A 65 10.19 -3.81 23.42
C GLY A 65 11.62 -4.33 23.37
N ARG A 66 11.85 -5.65 23.48
CA ARG A 66 13.19 -6.28 23.38
C ARG A 66 13.73 -6.40 21.95
N GLU A 67 12.85 -6.29 20.97
CA GLU A 67 13.15 -6.44 19.54
C GLU A 67 13.51 -5.10 18.88
N MET A 68 13.52 -4.00 19.65
CA MET A 68 14.06 -2.72 19.16
C MET A 68 15.58 -2.79 18.88
N ALA A 69 16.28 -3.83 19.34
CA ALA A 69 17.66 -4.12 18.92
C ALA A 69 17.73 -4.72 17.50
N HIS A 70 16.65 -5.34 17.02
CA HIS A 70 16.59 -6.00 15.70
C HIS A 70 16.04 -5.07 14.61
N GLN A 71 16.32 -3.77 14.71
CA GLN A 71 15.96 -2.80 13.68
C GLN A 71 16.63 -3.12 12.34
N GLU A 72 17.87 -3.59 12.38
CA GLU A 72 18.64 -3.99 11.20
C GLU A 72 17.95 -5.13 10.45
N LEU A 73 17.45 -6.16 11.16
CA LEU A 73 16.69 -7.26 10.55
C LEU A 73 15.39 -6.77 9.89
N GLY A 74 14.68 -5.84 10.54
CA GLY A 74 13.48 -5.23 9.96
C GLY A 74 13.79 -4.41 8.71
N MET A 75 14.90 -3.68 8.71
CA MET A 75 15.33 -2.85 7.58
C MET A 75 15.82 -3.71 6.41
N GLU A 76 16.54 -4.80 6.67
CA GLU A 76 16.96 -5.76 5.67
C GLU A 76 15.75 -6.45 5.01
N LEU A 77 14.75 -6.86 5.81
CA LEU A 77 13.52 -7.45 5.29
C LEU A 77 12.76 -6.46 4.40
N LEU A 78 12.64 -5.20 4.80
CA LEU A 78 12.00 -4.18 3.97
C LEU A 78 12.77 -3.89 2.69
N LYS A 79 14.11 -3.89 2.75
CA LYS A 79 14.95 -3.74 1.56
C LYS A 79 14.78 -4.92 0.60
N ARG A 80 14.64 -6.15 1.11
CA ARG A 80 14.31 -7.33 0.31
C ARG A 80 12.93 -7.18 -0.35
N VAL A 81 11.90 -6.85 0.43
CA VAL A 81 10.54 -6.59 -0.09
C VAL A 81 10.54 -5.47 -1.14
N GLU A 82 11.31 -4.40 -0.94
CA GLU A 82 11.49 -3.33 -1.90
C GLU A 82 12.03 -3.87 -3.23
N GLN A 83 13.10 -4.67 -3.17
CA GLN A 83 13.73 -5.27 -4.36
C GLN A 83 12.75 -6.17 -5.13
N ASP A 84 12.05 -7.06 -4.43
CA ASP A 84 11.07 -7.96 -5.05
C ASP A 84 9.84 -7.23 -5.63
N LEU A 85 9.49 -6.06 -5.07
CA LEU A 85 8.33 -5.27 -5.52
C LEU A 85 8.67 -4.15 -6.50
N LEU A 86 9.94 -3.93 -6.86
CA LEU A 86 10.38 -2.94 -7.86
C LEU A 86 9.72 -3.12 -9.22
N GLU A 87 9.38 -4.35 -9.59
CA GLU A 87 8.71 -4.66 -10.86
C GLU A 87 7.25 -4.19 -10.87
N TYR A 88 6.56 -4.29 -9.72
CA TYR A 88 5.12 -4.02 -9.59
C TYR A 88 4.79 -2.62 -9.08
N GLY A 89 5.72 -2.00 -8.35
CA GLY A 89 5.49 -0.77 -7.63
C GLY A 89 6.72 0.11 -7.52
N SER A 90 6.54 1.28 -6.93
CA SER A 90 7.60 2.21 -6.61
C SER A 90 7.41 2.72 -5.20
N VAL A 91 8.51 2.91 -4.48
CA VAL A 91 8.48 3.33 -3.08
C VAL A 91 8.00 4.78 -3.03
N GLU A 92 6.83 4.99 -2.42
CA GLU A 92 6.29 6.33 -2.17
C GLU A 92 6.87 6.88 -0.86
N GLN A 93 7.03 6.01 0.14
CA GLN A 93 7.61 6.35 1.42
C GLN A 93 8.61 5.28 1.85
N HIS A 94 9.88 5.70 1.96
CA HIS A 94 10.96 4.87 2.47
C HIS A 94 10.69 4.39 3.90
N PRO A 95 11.28 3.24 4.29
CA PRO A 95 11.10 2.68 5.63
C PRO A 95 11.48 3.70 6.70
N LYS A 96 10.48 4.16 7.46
CA LYS A 96 10.64 5.12 8.55
C LYS A 96 10.15 4.53 9.85
N MET A 97 10.89 4.78 10.92
CA MET A 97 10.48 4.40 12.26
C MET A 97 9.46 5.40 12.79
N GLU A 98 8.29 4.89 13.15
CA GLU A 98 7.22 5.62 13.79
C GLU A 98 6.95 4.96 15.15
N GLY A 99 7.66 5.45 16.18
CA GLY A 99 7.62 4.89 17.53
C GLY A 99 8.14 3.45 17.57
N ARG A 100 7.25 2.48 17.76
CA ARG A 100 7.58 1.03 17.84
C ARG A 100 7.27 0.28 16.54
N GLN A 101 7.01 1.00 15.46
CA GLN A 101 6.70 0.41 14.17
C GLN A 101 7.66 0.95 13.10
N LEU A 102 8.06 0.10 12.18
CA LEU A 102 8.74 0.48 10.95
C LEU A 102 7.71 0.42 9.82
N ILE A 103 7.49 1.55 9.15
CA ILE A 103 6.44 1.68 8.14
C ILE A 103 7.09 2.04 6.81
N MET A 104 6.64 1.38 5.76
CA MET A 104 7.00 1.66 4.37
C MET A 104 5.72 1.68 3.53
N VAL A 105 5.65 2.58 2.55
CA VAL A 105 4.51 2.67 1.63
C VAL A 105 4.98 2.52 0.20
N ILE A 106 4.35 1.62 -0.53
CA ILE A 106 4.64 1.31 -1.92
C ILE A 106 3.41 1.70 -2.74
N ALA A 107 3.64 2.53 -3.74
CA ALA A 107 2.63 2.89 -4.73
C ALA A 107 2.67 1.91 -5.91
N PRO A 108 1.51 1.56 -6.48
CA PRO A 108 1.46 0.74 -7.67
C PRO A 108 2.08 1.50 -8.84
N LYS A 109 2.86 0.80 -9.67
CA LYS A 109 3.41 1.41 -10.88
C LYS A 109 2.24 1.64 -11.84
N LYS A 110 1.99 2.90 -12.22
CA LYS A 110 0.93 3.20 -13.19
C LYS A 110 1.20 2.39 -14.45
N LYS A 111 0.27 1.50 -14.82
CA LYS A 111 0.24 0.93 -16.17
C LYS A 111 0.13 2.12 -17.13
N LYS A 112 1.22 2.35 -17.86
CA LYS A 112 1.29 3.36 -18.91
C LYS A 112 0.43 2.93 -20.09
#